data_AF-A0A8T5E795-F1
#
_entry.id   AF-A0A8T5E795-F1
#
_cell.length_a   1.000
_cell.length_b   1.000
_cell.length_c   1.000
_cell.angle_alpha   90.00
_cell.angle_beta   90.00
_cell.angle_gamma   90.00
#
_symmetry.space_group_name_H-M   'P 1'
#
loop_
_entity.id
_entity.type
_entity.pdbx_description
1 polymer ?
#
loop_
_entity_poly.entity_id
_entity_poly.type
_entity_poly.pdbx_seq_one_letter_code
_entity_poly.pdbx_strand_id
1 'polypeptide(L)' 'MRGSTKLFRIFGIDIKLHFTWWFVFALLAWSLSASFFPEFFPDLSKEMYWSMGITAS' A
#
# COMPACT_ATOMS: atom_id res chain seq x y z
N MET A 1 4.19 15.07 -23.58
CA MET A 1 5.13 14.21 -22.80
C MET A 1 4.30 13.12 -22.14
N ARG A 2 4.45 11.86 -22.55
CA ARG A 2 3.51 10.74 -22.26
C ARG A 2 3.85 10.06 -20.93
N GLY A 3 3.33 10.59 -19.82
CA GLY A 3 3.46 10.01 -18.47
C GLY A 3 2.47 8.87 -18.19
N SER A 4 2.39 7.88 -19.08
CA SER A 4 1.49 6.72 -18.93
C SER A 4 2.30 5.44 -19.04
N THR A 5 2.92 5.03 -17.94
CA THR A 5 3.52 3.69 -17.81
C THR A 5 2.38 2.67 -17.85
N LYS A 6 2.20 1.99 -18.98
CA LYS A 6 1.25 0.87 -19.09
C LYS A 6 1.81 -0.26 -18.23
N LEU A 7 1.13 -0.62 -17.14
CA LEU A 7 1.64 -1.64 -16.22
C LEU A 7 1.37 -3.04 -16.79
N PHE A 8 0.12 -3.32 -17.15
CA PHE A 8 -0.28 -4.52 -17.87
C PHE A 8 -1.70 -4.37 -18.44
N ARG A 9 -2.12 -5.31 -19.29
CA ARG A 9 -3.46 -5.37 -19.90
C ARG A 9 -4.16 -6.65 -19.47
N ILE A 10 -5.24 -6.52 -18.70
CA ILE A 10 -6.13 -7.65 -18.33
C ILE A 10 -7.45 -7.50 -19.09
N PHE A 11 -7.91 -8.57 -19.74
CA PHE A 11 -9.19 -8.64 -20.49
C PHE A 11 -9.44 -7.50 -21.51
N GLY A 12 -8.39 -6.90 -22.08
CA GLY A 12 -8.52 -5.78 -23.03
C GLY A 12 -8.55 -4.39 -22.38
N ILE A 13 -8.53 -4.30 -21.05
CA ILE A 13 -8.48 -3.05 -20.29
C ILE A 13 -7.02 -2.68 -20.07
N ASP A 14 -6.60 -1.52 -20.57
CA ASP A 14 -5.26 -0.95 -20.33
C ASP A 14 -5.19 -0.44 -18.88
N ILE A 15 -4.59 -1.22 -17.96
CA ILE A 15 -4.36 -0.79 -16.59
C ILE A 15 -3.07 0.05 -16.55
N LYS A 16 -3.24 1.35 -16.33
CA LYS A 16 -2.17 2.33 -16.17
C LYS A 16 -1.97 2.56 -14.68
N LEU A 17 -0.80 2.20 -14.16
CA LEU A 17 -0.46 2.48 -12.77
C LEU A 17 0.06 3.91 -12.69
N HIS A 18 -0.81 4.84 -12.30
CA HIS A 18 -0.41 6.21 -12.02
C HIS A 18 0.39 6.27 -10.72
N PHE A 19 1.27 7.27 -10.58
CA PHE A 19 2.01 7.54 -9.33
C PHE A 19 1.08 7.59 -8.10
N THR A 20 -0.19 7.93 -8.28
CA THR A 20 -1.26 7.88 -7.27
C THR A 20 -1.35 6.53 -6.55
N TRP A 21 -0.99 5.41 -7.18
CA TRP A 21 -0.98 4.10 -6.53
C TRP A 21 0.02 3.99 -5.40
N TRP A 22 1.16 4.69 -5.47
CA TRP A 22 2.09 4.77 -4.34
C TRP A 22 1.43 5.42 -3.11
N PHE A 23 0.54 6.39 -3.34
CA PHE A 23 -0.23 7.02 -2.28
C PHE A 23 -1.25 6.05 -1.68
N VAL A 24 -1.90 5.24 -2.52
CA VAL A 24 -2.81 4.17 -2.07
C VAL A 24 -2.06 3.12 -1.25
N PHE A 25 -0.91 2.62 -1.72
CA PHE A 25 -0.08 1.69 -0.96
C PHE A 25 0.39 2.29 0.37
N ALA A 26 0.81 3.55 0.39
CA ALA A 26 1.19 4.23 1.63
C ALA A 26 0.01 4.35 2.62
N LEU A 27 -1.20 4.63 2.11
CA LEU A 27 -2.41 4.67 2.94
C LEU A 27 -2.80 3.27 3.44
N LEU A 28 -2.66 2.23 2.62
CA LEU A 28 -2.87 0.85 3.04
C LEU A 28 -1.87 0.45 4.13
N ALA A 29 -0.58 0.74 3.93
CA ALA A 29 0.47 0.53 4.93
C ALA A 29 0.15 1.24 6.25
N TRP A 30 -0.27 2.50 6.18
CA TRP A 30 -0.69 3.27 7.35
C TRP A 30 -1.92 2.65 8.02
N SER A 31 -2.96 2.30 7.26
CA SER A 31 -4.19 1.73 7.81
C SER A 31 -3.94 0.39 8.49
N LEU A 32 -3.12 -0.47 7.89
CA LEU A 32 -2.69 -1.73 8.51
C LEU A 32 -1.86 -1.46 9.78
N SER A 33 -0.91 -0.53 9.73
CA SER A 33 -0.07 -0.18 10.88
C SER A 33 -0.84 0.47 12.03
N ALA A 34 -1.80 1.36 11.76
CA ALA A 34 -2.44 2.20 12.77
C ALA A 34 -3.72 1.58 13.35
N SER A 35 -4.39 0.71 12.60
CA SER A 35 -5.66 0.11 13.03
C SER A 35 -5.62 -1.41 13.06
N PHE A 36 -5.13 -2.06 12.01
CA PHE A 36 -5.16 -3.52 11.93
C PHE A 36 -4.19 -4.20 12.91
N PHE A 37 -2.89 -3.92 12.82
CA PHE A 37 -1.90 -4.58 13.67
C PHE A 37 -2.04 -4.29 15.17
N PRO A 38 -2.39 -3.09 15.63
CA PRO A 38 -2.65 -2.84 17.04
C PRO A 38 -3.86 -3.60 17.60
N GLU A 39 -4.84 -3.91 16.74
CA GLU A 39 -6.03 -4.70 17.11
C GLU A 39 -5.71 -6.20 17.20
N PHE A 40 -4.90 -6.73 16.28
CA PHE A 40 -4.53 -8.16 16.25
C PHE A 40 -3.32 -8.51 17.13
N PHE A 41 -2.40 -7.56 17.33
CA PHE A 41 -1.16 -7.73 18.09
C PHE A 41 -0.97 -6.58 19.09
N PRO A 42 -1.75 -6.52 20.18
CA PRO A 42 -1.57 -5.50 21.21
C PRO A 42 -0.19 -5.60 21.87
N ASP A 43 0.30 -4.49 22.44
CA ASP A 43 1.58 -4.35 23.17
C ASP A 43 2.88 -4.30 22.34
N LEU A 44 2.81 -4.23 21.00
CA LEU A 44 3.99 -3.94 20.19
C LEU A 44 4.29 -2.43 20.14
N SER A 45 5.59 -2.10 20.03
CA SER A 45 6.05 -0.72 19.87
C SER A 45 5.56 -0.13 18.54
N LYS A 46 5.28 1.17 18.53
CA LYS A 46 4.80 1.90 17.33
C LYS A 46 5.69 1.69 16.10
N GLU A 47 7.01 1.59 16.31
CA GLU A 47 7.98 1.32 15.24
C GLU A 47 7.78 -0.06 14.59
N MET A 48 7.41 -1.07 15.39
CA MET A 48 7.14 -2.42 14.90
C MET A 48 5.88 -2.46 14.04
N TYR A 49 4.81 -1.75 14.42
CA TYR A 49 3.60 -1.68 13.59
C TYR A 49 3.87 -1.05 12.22
N TRP A 50 4.72 -0.03 12.16
CA TRP A 50 5.10 0.63 10.91
C TRP A 50 5.95 -0.27 10.01
N SER A 51 6.91 -1.03 10.56
CA SER A 51 7.71 -1.97 9.79
C SER A 51 6.88 -3.13 9.23
N MET A 52 5.91 -3.62 10.01
CA MET A 52 4.93 -4.62 9.55
C MET A 52 4.02 -4.05 8.47
N GLY A 53 3.54 -2.82 8.63
CA GLY A 53 2.75 -2.10 7.61
C GLY A 53 3.48 -2.00 6.28
N ILE A 54 4.76 -1.60 6.30
CA ILE A 54 5.58 -1.47 5.09
C ILE A 54 5.87 -2.84 4.45
N THR A 55 6.10 -3.88 5.27
CA THR A 55 6.44 -5.23 4.76
C THR A 55 5.23 -5.97 4.18
N ALA A 56 4.04 -5.73 4.71
CA ALA A 56 2.80 -6.39 4.29
C ALA A 56 2.11 -5.72 3.10
N SER A 57 2.53 -4.51 2.73
CA SER A 57 1.91 -3.70 1.66
C SER A 57 2.40 -4.05 0.26
#